data_AF-A0A3N5JPM5-F1
#
_entry.id   AF-A0A3N5JPM5-F1
#
_cell.length_a   1.000
_cell.length_b   1.000
_cell.length_c   1.000
_cell.angle_alpha   90.00
_cell.angle_beta   90.00
_cell.angle_gamma   90.00
#
_symmetry.space_group_name_H-M   'P 1'
#
loop_
_entity.id
_entity.type
_entity.pdbx_description
1 polymer ?
#
loop_
_entity_poly.entity_id
_entity_poly.type
_entity_poly.pdbx_seq_one_letter_code
_entity_poly.pdbx_strand_id
1 'polypeptide(L)'
;MNPNAVVVRRAPLEINAGIADAWYNPATDGQGFLVTVFPEREELFVAWFTYDTERPPQDVTAVLGEPGHRWLTAQGPYIGDTANLTVFLTEGGVFDSATPPATTDQAGIGTLKLEFADCRNGLATYAIPSLGLSGQIPLQRIVDDNVARCEALAAGAP
;
A
#
# COMPACT_ATOMS: atom_id res chain seq x y z
N MET A 1 -49.09 -13.89 -1.37
CA MET A 1 -47.82 -14.11 -2.08
C MET A 1 -46.91 -12.96 -1.72
N ASN A 2 -45.90 -13.19 -0.90
CA ASN A 2 -44.93 -12.17 -0.50
C ASN A 2 -43.82 -12.16 -1.56
N PRO A 3 -43.51 -11.05 -2.24
CA PRO A 3 -42.45 -11.02 -3.24
C PRO A 3 -41.11 -11.36 -2.57
N ASN A 4 -40.41 -12.32 -3.14
CA ASN A 4 -39.09 -12.76 -2.68
C ASN A 4 -38.13 -11.56 -2.66
N ALA A 5 -37.60 -11.24 -1.49
CA ALA A 5 -36.46 -10.34 -1.38
C ALA A 5 -35.27 -10.99 -2.11
N VAL A 6 -34.83 -10.38 -3.20
CA VAL A 6 -33.57 -10.74 -3.85
C VAL A 6 -32.45 -10.28 -2.92
N VAL A 7 -31.82 -11.22 -2.23
CA VAL A 7 -30.56 -10.96 -1.52
C VAL A 7 -29.48 -10.82 -2.59
N VAL A 8 -29.19 -9.58 -3.00
CA VAL A 8 -28.03 -9.30 -3.83
C VAL A 8 -26.79 -9.51 -2.96
N ARG A 9 -26.23 -10.73 -2.99
CA ARG A 9 -24.88 -10.94 -2.47
C ARG A 9 -23.94 -10.21 -3.43
N ARG A 10 -23.38 -9.06 -3.00
CA ARG A 10 -22.24 -8.47 -3.72
C ARG A 10 -21.16 -9.55 -3.76
N ALA A 11 -20.64 -9.84 -4.96
CA ALA A 11 -19.45 -10.67 -5.07
C ALA A 11 -18.34 -10.05 -4.21
N PRO A 12 -17.46 -10.86 -3.61
CA PRO A 12 -16.24 -10.33 -2.99
C PRO A 12 -15.53 -9.44 -4.00
N LEU A 13 -15.02 -8.29 -3.55
CA LEU A 13 -14.20 -7.44 -4.40
C LEU A 13 -13.01 -8.25 -4.93
N GLU A 14 -12.74 -8.18 -6.22
CA GLU A 14 -11.45 -8.62 -6.76
C GLU A 14 -10.59 -7.38 -7.03
N ILE A 15 -9.32 -7.45 -6.64
CA ILE A 15 -8.34 -6.40 -6.93
C ILE A 15 -8.32 -6.18 -8.44
N ASN A 16 -8.50 -4.92 -8.83
CA ASN A 16 -8.56 -4.50 -10.22
C ASN A 16 -7.90 -3.13 -10.38
N ALA A 17 -7.77 -2.64 -11.62
CA ALA A 17 -7.11 -1.37 -11.91
C ALA A 17 -7.73 -0.15 -11.19
N GLY A 18 -9.00 -0.22 -10.76
CA GLY A 18 -9.65 0.82 -9.98
C GLY A 18 -9.15 0.92 -8.54
N ILE A 19 -8.43 -0.08 -8.01
CA ILE A 19 -7.81 -0.02 -6.66
C ILE A 19 -6.61 0.94 -6.61
N ALA A 20 -5.94 1.15 -7.75
CA ALA A 20 -4.80 2.07 -7.83
C ALA A 20 -5.21 3.48 -7.38
N ASP A 21 -4.48 4.03 -6.42
CA ASP A 21 -4.43 5.44 -5.97
C ASP A 21 -3.66 5.52 -4.63
N ALA A 22 -3.75 6.66 -3.96
CA ALA A 22 -3.29 6.86 -2.58
C ALA A 22 -4.32 6.37 -1.52
N TRP A 23 -3.79 5.68 -0.52
CA TRP A 23 -4.49 5.10 0.63
C TRP A 23 -3.78 5.50 1.92
N TYR A 24 -4.53 5.74 3.00
CA TYR A 24 -3.98 6.19 4.27
C TYR A 24 -4.85 5.76 5.45
N ASN A 25 -4.33 5.91 6.67
CA ASN A 25 -5.11 5.76 7.89
C ASN A 25 -5.42 7.15 8.47
N PRO A 26 -6.70 7.57 8.56
CA PRO A 26 -7.07 8.86 9.14
C PRO A 26 -6.59 9.08 10.58
N ALA A 27 -6.40 8.01 11.36
CA ALA A 27 -5.91 8.11 12.74
C ALA A 27 -4.41 8.46 12.82
N THR A 28 -3.66 8.30 11.73
CA THR A 28 -2.24 8.63 11.61
C THR A 28 -2.00 9.33 10.29
N ASP A 29 -2.72 10.43 10.05
CA ASP A 29 -2.60 11.23 8.83
C ASP A 29 -1.16 11.75 8.62
N GLY A 30 -0.77 11.92 7.35
CA GLY A 30 0.59 12.30 6.93
C GLY A 30 1.48 11.15 6.45
N GLN A 31 1.02 9.90 6.59
CA GLN A 31 1.68 8.70 6.06
C GLN A 31 0.67 7.82 5.31
N GLY A 32 1.16 6.94 4.45
CA GLY A 32 0.28 6.06 3.69
C GLY A 32 0.95 5.35 2.53
N PHE A 33 0.11 4.84 1.64
CA PHE A 33 0.47 3.92 0.58
C PHE A 33 0.00 4.47 -0.76
N LEU A 34 0.87 4.49 -1.76
CA LEU A 34 0.48 4.67 -3.15
C LEU A 34 0.49 3.31 -3.82
N VAL A 35 -0.66 2.91 -4.37
CA VAL A 35 -0.90 1.57 -4.91
C VAL A 35 -0.98 1.62 -6.43
N THR A 36 -0.26 0.73 -7.10
CA THR A 36 -0.32 0.51 -8.55
C THR A 36 -0.66 -0.96 -8.82
N VAL A 37 -1.73 -1.20 -9.57
CA VAL A 37 -2.18 -2.55 -9.95
C VAL A 37 -1.78 -2.86 -11.38
N PHE A 38 -1.25 -4.06 -11.63
CA PHE A 38 -0.93 -4.58 -12.96
C PHE A 38 -1.84 -5.79 -13.29
N PRO A 39 -3.07 -5.57 -13.80
CA PRO A 39 -4.08 -6.62 -13.87
C PRO A 39 -3.68 -7.81 -14.73
N GLU A 40 -3.04 -7.57 -15.88
CA GLU A 40 -2.60 -8.63 -16.79
C GLU A 40 -1.55 -9.57 -16.17
N ARG A 41 -0.82 -9.09 -15.16
CA ARG A 41 0.23 -9.84 -14.48
C ARG A 41 -0.19 -10.35 -13.11
N GLU A 42 -1.36 -9.94 -12.62
CA GLU A 42 -1.83 -10.18 -11.25
C GLU A 42 -0.82 -9.72 -10.18
N GLU A 43 -0.16 -8.59 -10.45
CA GLU A 43 0.89 -8.02 -9.60
C GLU A 43 0.48 -6.65 -9.05
N LEU A 44 1.03 -6.31 -7.90
CA LEU A 44 0.86 -5.02 -7.23
C LEU A 44 2.23 -4.43 -6.92
N PHE A 45 2.35 -3.12 -7.07
CA PHE A 45 3.44 -2.32 -6.54
C PHE A 45 2.88 -1.28 -5.57
N VAL A 46 3.61 -1.06 -4.48
CA VAL A 46 3.23 -0.12 -3.43
C VAL A 46 4.44 0.73 -3.07
N ALA A 47 4.28 2.04 -3.07
CA ALA A 47 5.18 2.94 -2.35
C ALA A 47 4.56 3.26 -0.99
N TRP A 48 5.29 3.00 0.10
CA TRP A 48 4.86 3.27 1.47
C TRP A 48 5.64 4.44 2.02
N PHE A 49 4.97 5.58 2.20
CA PHE A 49 5.52 6.78 2.83
C PHE A 49 5.22 6.74 4.32
N THR A 50 6.26 6.87 5.15
CA THR A 50 6.16 6.72 6.60
C THR A 50 7.27 7.50 7.30
N TYR A 51 7.45 7.26 8.58
CA TYR A 51 8.47 7.88 9.41
C TYR A 51 9.34 6.82 10.07
N ASP A 52 10.46 7.26 10.63
CA ASP A 52 11.29 6.43 11.51
C ASP A 52 10.50 6.01 12.77
N THR A 53 10.94 4.93 13.41
CA THR A 53 10.30 4.37 14.62
C THR A 53 10.39 5.30 15.82
N GLU A 54 11.36 6.21 15.81
CA GLU A 54 11.56 7.24 16.82
C GLU A 54 11.85 8.57 16.14
N ARG A 55 11.46 9.68 16.77
CA ARG A 55 11.82 11.01 16.24
C ARG A 55 13.34 11.19 16.37
N PRO A 56 14.03 11.58 15.29
CA PRO A 56 15.46 11.87 15.37
C PRO A 56 15.73 12.96 16.41
N PRO A 57 16.91 12.94 17.06
CA PRO A 57 17.37 14.03 17.89
C PRO A 57 17.32 15.38 17.17
N GLN A 58 17.06 16.47 17.90
CA GLN A 58 16.85 17.81 17.31
C GLN A 58 18.07 18.38 16.58
N ASP A 59 19.26 17.88 16.87
CA ASP A 59 20.52 18.26 16.23
C ASP A 59 20.79 17.51 14.92
N VAL A 60 19.98 16.51 14.57
CA VAL A 60 20.02 15.87 13.26
C VAL A 60 19.35 16.79 12.24
N THR A 61 20.08 17.18 11.20
CA THR A 61 19.57 18.04 10.11
C THR A 61 19.66 17.35 8.76
N ALA A 62 18.66 17.53 7.91
CA ALA A 62 18.69 17.12 6.51
C ALA A 62 18.95 18.34 5.61
N VAL A 63 19.73 18.16 4.54
CA VAL A 63 19.89 19.21 3.51
C VAL A 63 18.61 19.36 2.68
N LEU A 64 17.93 18.23 2.42
CA LEU A 64 16.64 18.18 1.74
C LEU A 64 15.70 17.24 2.50
N GLY A 65 14.47 17.69 2.74
CA GLY A 65 13.46 16.90 3.46
C GLY A 65 13.57 17.02 4.98
N GLU A 66 13.06 16.01 5.68
CA GLU A 66 13.05 15.94 7.15
C GLU A 66 13.77 14.66 7.59
N PRO A 67 14.66 14.71 8.60
CA PRO A 67 15.46 13.56 9.02
C PRO A 67 14.67 12.29 9.37
N GLY A 68 13.44 12.44 9.86
CA GLY A 68 12.56 11.33 10.24
C GLY A 68 11.76 10.73 9.10
N HIS A 69 11.76 11.31 7.90
CA HIS A 69 11.00 10.76 6.76
C HIS A 69 11.60 9.42 6.30
N ARG A 70 10.74 8.44 6.06
CA ARG A 70 11.10 7.14 5.49
C ARG A 70 10.18 6.82 4.32
N TRP A 71 10.70 6.06 3.37
CA TRP A 71 9.89 5.43 2.34
C TRP A 71 10.36 3.99 2.16
N LEU A 72 9.41 3.11 1.92
CA LEU A 72 9.62 1.70 1.58
C LEU A 72 8.88 1.43 0.28
N THR A 73 9.24 0.34 -0.39
CA THR A 73 8.45 -0.18 -1.51
C THR A 73 8.03 -1.61 -1.22
N ALA A 74 6.89 -2.04 -1.73
CA ALA A 74 6.50 -3.43 -1.70
C ALA A 74 5.99 -3.89 -3.06
N GLN A 75 6.27 -5.14 -3.43
CA GLN A 75 5.72 -5.72 -4.65
C GLN A 75 5.42 -7.20 -4.47
N GLY A 76 4.49 -7.70 -5.27
CA GLY A 76 4.14 -9.11 -5.28
C GLY A 76 2.73 -9.38 -5.84
N PRO A 77 2.38 -10.67 -5.90
CA PRO A 77 1.14 -11.11 -6.53
C PRO A 77 -0.08 -10.80 -5.66
N TYR A 78 -1.23 -10.79 -6.32
CA TYR A 78 -2.52 -10.76 -5.64
C TYR A 78 -3.47 -11.85 -6.18
N ILE A 79 -4.40 -12.28 -5.31
CA ILE A 79 -5.45 -13.23 -5.63
C ILE A 79 -6.72 -12.75 -4.96
N GLY A 80 -7.79 -12.54 -5.73
CA GLY A 80 -9.04 -12.00 -5.22
C GLY A 80 -8.84 -10.59 -4.63
N ASP A 81 -9.26 -10.39 -3.38
CA ASP A 81 -9.16 -9.12 -2.64
C ASP A 81 -7.80 -8.92 -1.93
N THR A 82 -6.89 -9.89 -2.02
CA THR A 82 -5.71 -9.96 -1.16
C THR A 82 -4.42 -9.95 -1.98
N ALA A 83 -3.48 -9.09 -1.59
CA ALA A 83 -2.12 -9.03 -2.13
C ALA A 83 -1.09 -9.40 -1.06
N ASN A 84 -0.15 -10.27 -1.40
CA ASN A 84 0.95 -10.65 -0.51
C ASN A 84 2.26 -10.16 -1.11
N LEU A 85 2.83 -9.12 -0.50
CA LEU A 85 3.94 -8.36 -1.06
C LEU A 85 5.20 -8.52 -0.20
N THR A 86 6.36 -8.55 -0.85
CA THR A 86 7.66 -8.40 -0.20
C THR A 86 7.97 -6.92 -0.04
N VAL A 87 8.42 -6.50 1.15
CA VAL A 87 8.83 -5.12 1.45
C VAL A 87 10.33 -4.97 1.22
N PHE A 88 10.72 -3.87 0.57
CA PHE A 88 12.09 -3.53 0.23
C PHE A 88 12.45 -2.17 0.81
N LEU A 89 13.69 -2.06 1.29
CA LEU A 89 14.34 -0.80 1.64
C LEU A 89 15.49 -0.58 0.65
N THR A 90 15.45 0.55 -0.03
CA THR A 90 16.56 1.00 -0.89
C THR A 90 17.30 2.12 -0.17
N GLU A 91 18.61 1.99 -0.04
CA GLU A 91 19.43 2.86 0.80
C GLU A 91 20.78 3.20 0.15
N GLY A 92 21.56 4.07 0.79
CA GLY A 92 22.93 4.41 0.37
C GLY A 92 23.06 5.39 -0.79
N GLY A 93 21.98 5.73 -1.49
CA GLY A 93 21.97 6.70 -2.60
C GLY A 93 22.08 8.18 -2.14
N VAL A 94 22.37 9.06 -3.10
CA VAL A 94 22.37 10.53 -2.93
C VAL A 94 21.35 11.16 -3.87
N PHE A 95 20.76 12.29 -3.44
CA PHE A 95 19.77 13.02 -4.22
C PHE A 95 20.24 13.32 -5.65
N ASP A 96 19.46 12.85 -6.63
CA ASP A 96 19.68 13.04 -8.08
C ASP A 96 21.12 12.69 -8.53
N SER A 97 21.69 11.63 -7.95
CA SER A 97 23.05 11.18 -8.28
C SER A 97 23.12 9.66 -8.40
N ALA A 98 23.87 9.18 -9.39
CA ALA A 98 24.21 7.76 -9.53
C ALA A 98 25.37 7.33 -8.61
N THR A 99 26.03 8.27 -7.92
CA THR A 99 27.19 7.98 -7.05
C THR A 99 27.06 8.70 -5.70
N PRO A 100 27.26 7.99 -4.56
CA PRO A 100 27.38 6.53 -4.45
C PRO A 100 26.11 5.81 -4.96
N PRO A 101 26.25 4.58 -5.46
CA PRO A 101 25.11 3.81 -5.91
C PRO A 101 24.21 3.45 -4.72
N ALA A 102 22.89 3.42 -4.96
CA ALA A 102 21.95 2.87 -4.00
C ALA A 102 22.00 1.33 -4.00
N THR A 103 21.61 0.74 -2.88
CA THR A 103 21.55 -0.72 -2.68
C THR A 103 20.17 -1.14 -2.21
N THR A 104 19.71 -2.29 -2.67
CA THR A 104 18.45 -2.92 -2.27
C THR A 104 18.66 -4.43 -2.15
N ASP A 105 18.37 -5.01 -0.99
CA ASP A 105 18.38 -6.47 -0.84
C ASP A 105 17.19 -7.07 -1.59
N GLN A 106 17.48 -7.95 -2.54
CA GLN A 106 16.47 -8.64 -3.35
C GLN A 106 15.63 -9.64 -2.55
N ALA A 107 16.11 -10.09 -1.38
CA ALA A 107 15.30 -10.89 -0.46
C ALA A 107 14.21 -10.06 0.26
N GLY A 108 14.36 -8.72 0.26
CA GLY A 108 13.49 -7.82 1.01
C GLY A 108 13.78 -7.83 2.51
N ILE A 109 13.14 -6.90 3.22
CA ILE A 109 13.29 -6.71 4.67
C ILE A 109 12.08 -7.19 5.47
N GLY A 110 11.00 -7.56 4.80
CA GLY A 110 9.73 -7.88 5.44
C GLY A 110 8.61 -8.18 4.46
N THR A 111 7.39 -8.20 4.98
CA THR A 111 6.16 -8.47 4.22
C THR A 111 5.10 -7.42 4.46
N LEU A 112 4.26 -7.22 3.44
CA LEU A 112 3.08 -6.37 3.48
C LEU A 112 1.94 -7.14 2.83
N LYS A 113 0.90 -7.46 3.61
CA LYS A 113 -0.35 -8.00 3.11
C LYS A 113 -1.37 -6.86 3.01
N LEU A 114 -1.94 -6.66 1.82
CA LEU A 114 -3.06 -5.75 1.61
C LEU A 114 -4.33 -6.56 1.39
N GLU A 115 -5.40 -6.23 2.12
CA GLU A 115 -6.73 -6.82 1.97
C GLU A 115 -7.74 -5.69 1.74
N PHE A 116 -8.45 -5.71 0.61
CA PHE A 116 -9.44 -4.69 0.30
C PHE A 116 -10.85 -5.19 0.61
N ALA A 117 -11.50 -4.57 1.58
CA ALA A 117 -12.87 -4.93 1.95
C ALA A 117 -13.88 -4.43 0.89
N ASP A 118 -13.62 -3.25 0.34
CA ASP A 118 -14.39 -2.66 -0.74
C ASP A 118 -13.52 -1.63 -1.49
N CYS A 119 -14.13 -0.93 -2.45
CA CYS A 119 -13.43 0.06 -3.25
C CYS A 119 -12.98 1.31 -2.47
N ARG A 120 -13.21 1.41 -1.16
CA ARG A 120 -12.94 2.56 -0.29
C ARG A 120 -12.11 2.21 0.94
N ASN A 121 -12.21 0.97 1.41
CA ASN A 121 -11.66 0.50 2.67
C ASN A 121 -10.74 -0.71 2.44
N GLY A 122 -9.63 -0.75 3.16
CA GLY A 122 -8.72 -1.88 3.18
C GLY A 122 -7.99 -2.02 4.50
N LEU A 123 -7.11 -3.01 4.58
CA LEU A 123 -6.26 -3.28 5.73
C LEU A 123 -4.87 -3.64 5.22
N ALA A 124 -3.86 -2.93 5.72
CA ALA A 124 -2.47 -3.34 5.58
C ALA A 124 -2.03 -4.09 6.84
N THR A 125 -1.46 -5.28 6.67
CA THR A 125 -0.77 -6.02 7.74
C THR A 125 0.70 -6.12 7.36
N TYR A 126 1.61 -5.60 8.19
CA TYR A 126 3.04 -5.58 7.91
C TYR A 126 3.85 -6.35 8.95
N ALA A 127 5.00 -6.86 8.54
CA ALA A 127 6.03 -7.40 9.41
C ALA A 127 7.43 -7.11 8.86
N ILE A 128 8.31 -6.56 9.70
CA ILE A 128 9.73 -6.29 9.42
C ILE A 128 10.53 -6.95 10.56
N PRO A 129 10.82 -8.28 10.45
CA PRO A 129 11.31 -9.07 11.57
C PRO A 129 12.66 -8.61 12.13
N SER A 130 13.56 -8.13 11.27
CA SER A 130 14.89 -7.64 11.66
C SER A 130 14.83 -6.46 12.63
N LEU A 131 13.73 -5.69 12.60
CA LEU A 131 13.47 -4.56 13.49
C LEU A 131 12.47 -4.90 14.61
N GLY A 132 11.96 -6.14 14.66
CA GLY A 132 10.92 -6.53 15.61
C GLY A 132 9.58 -5.79 15.42
N LEU A 133 9.34 -5.22 14.22
CA LEU A 133 8.14 -4.44 13.92
C LEU A 133 7.10 -5.32 13.24
N SER A 134 5.87 -5.25 13.72
CA SER A 134 4.70 -5.79 13.03
C SER A 134 3.44 -5.04 13.47
N GLY A 135 2.42 -5.05 12.63
CA GLY A 135 1.20 -4.34 12.95
C GLY A 135 0.17 -4.34 11.83
N GLN A 136 -0.93 -3.65 12.10
CA GLN A 136 -2.04 -3.47 11.17
C GLN A 136 -2.38 -1.99 11.03
N ILE A 137 -2.65 -1.56 9.81
CA ILE A 137 -3.01 -0.19 9.47
C ILE A 137 -4.32 -0.25 8.67
N PRO A 138 -5.46 0.14 9.27
CA PRO A 138 -6.69 0.32 8.53
C PRO A 138 -6.52 1.40 7.47
N LEU A 139 -7.00 1.14 6.26
CA LEU A 139 -6.83 2.02 5.11
C LEU A 139 -8.16 2.57 4.60
N GLN A 140 -8.12 3.83 4.21
CA GLN A 140 -9.12 4.52 3.41
C GLN A 140 -8.44 5.22 2.24
N ARG A 141 -9.17 5.48 1.16
CA ARG A 141 -8.65 6.33 0.08
C ARG A 141 -8.50 7.78 0.52
N ILE A 142 -7.53 8.47 -0.06
CA ILE A 142 -7.45 9.93 0.06
C ILE A 142 -8.59 10.60 -0.70
N VAL A 143 -8.91 10.10 -1.90
CA VAL A 143 -10.00 10.60 -2.76
C VAL A 143 -10.79 9.46 -3.39
N ASP A 144 -12.01 9.78 -3.84
CA ASP A 144 -12.99 8.80 -4.28
C ASP A 144 -13.09 8.64 -5.80
N ASP A 145 -12.31 9.38 -6.58
CA ASP A 145 -12.39 9.46 -8.04
C ASP A 145 -12.35 8.09 -8.73
N ASN A 146 -11.56 7.15 -8.18
CA ASN A 146 -11.43 5.79 -8.72
C ASN A 146 -12.49 4.80 -8.22
N VAL A 147 -13.36 5.19 -7.27
CA VAL A 147 -14.32 4.27 -6.65
C VAL A 147 -15.34 3.75 -7.67
N ALA A 148 -15.92 4.64 -8.47
CA ALA A 148 -16.91 4.25 -9.49
C ALA A 148 -16.32 3.27 -10.50
N ARG A 149 -15.05 3.48 -10.90
CA ARG A 149 -14.32 2.57 -11.78
C ARG A 149 -14.06 1.22 -11.12
N CYS A 150 -13.63 1.22 -9.86
CA CYS A 150 -13.40 0.00 -9.10
C CYS A 150 -14.67 -0.84 -8.97
N GLU A 151 -15.81 -0.22 -8.65
CA GLU A 151 -17.09 -0.92 -8.53
C GLU A 151 -17.58 -1.46 -9.88
N ALA A 152 -17.39 -0.70 -10.97
CA ALA A 152 -17.74 -1.14 -12.32
C ALA A 152 -16.94 -2.39 -12.74
N LEU A 153 -15.62 -2.36 -12.56
CA LEU A 153 -14.74 -3.50 -12.88
C LEU A 153 -15.08 -4.73 -12.03
N ALA A 154 -15.35 -4.54 -10.74
CA ALA A 154 -15.76 -5.63 -9.84
C ALA A 154 -17.12 -6.26 -10.23
N ALA A 155 -18.00 -5.50 -10.90
CA ALA A 155 -19.27 -5.99 -11.43
C ALA A 155 -19.13 -6.70 -12.79
N GLY A 156 -17.91 -6.82 -13.34
CA GLY A 156 -17.68 -7.36 -14.68
C GLY A 156 -18.16 -6.41 -15.80
N ALA A 157 -18.30 -5.11 -15.51
CA ALA A 157 -18.52 -4.11 -16.53
C ALA A 157 -17.21 -3.88 -17.33
N PRO A 158 -17.29 -3.73 -18.66
CA PRO A 158 -16.12 -3.48 -19.49
C PRO A 158 -15.41 -2.16 -19.17
#